data_AF-A0A850SIM2-F1
#
_entry.id   AF-A0A850SIM2-F1
#
_cell.length_a   1.000
_cell.length_b   1.000
_cell.length_c   1.000
_cell.angle_alpha   90.00
_cell.angle_beta   90.00
_cell.angle_gamma   90.00
#
_symmetry.space_group_name_H-M   'P 1'
#
loop_
_entity.id
_entity.type
_entity.pdbx_description
1 polymer ?
#
loop_
_entity_poly.entity_id
_entity_poly.type
_entity_poly.pdbx_seq_one_letter_code
_entity_poly.pdbx_strand_id
1 'polypeptide(L)'
;MDIIGRRPDDIGPATALNPQERNTLIELAKITKNDTFYDFGSGHGYLVFDVVRKTRAKKAVGIEMDFARFSRSVNEARRKLTRKQLDRTELYCADYFSYDVSDATVIYEGHERTAHEVAEFERLLDNGKKVRVVTVDLPLVGYRPVRIANHESTRFFVMRTPFSRYRVGNPDTWASYALGKEGAKIRDVFEYYDALLNKRGFTRRERQNAVRKLKSVVRSCF
;
A
#
# COMPACT_ATOMS: atom_id res chain seq x y z
N MET A 1 -3.18 -22.49 -9.28
CA MET A 1 -2.23 -22.26 -8.18
C MET A 1 -0.99 -21.74 -8.83
N ASP A 2 -0.61 -20.49 -8.56
CA ASP A 2 0.67 -19.98 -9.02
C ASP A 2 1.79 -20.60 -8.19
N ILE A 3 3.05 -20.38 -8.58
CA ILE A 3 4.30 -21.05 -8.13
C ILE A 3 4.50 -21.05 -6.60
N ILE A 4 3.64 -20.37 -5.85
CA ILE A 4 3.71 -20.06 -4.42
C ILE A 4 2.37 -20.29 -3.69
N GLY A 5 1.38 -20.94 -4.31
CA GLY A 5 0.16 -21.39 -3.62
C GLY A 5 -0.87 -20.30 -3.28
N ARG A 6 -0.69 -19.04 -3.71
CA ARG A 6 -1.77 -18.04 -3.67
C ARG A 6 -2.87 -18.42 -4.67
N ARG A 7 -4.13 -18.23 -4.29
CA ARG A 7 -5.25 -18.52 -5.19
C ARG A 7 -5.41 -17.36 -6.17
N PRO A 8 -5.92 -17.58 -7.39
CA PRO A 8 -6.13 -16.51 -8.38
C PRO A 8 -7.01 -15.35 -7.86
N ASP A 9 -7.90 -15.62 -6.89
CA ASP A 9 -8.74 -14.64 -6.20
C ASP A 9 -8.00 -13.79 -5.15
N ASP A 10 -6.76 -14.14 -4.79
CA ASP A 10 -5.93 -13.34 -3.87
C ASP A 10 -5.14 -12.22 -4.60
N ILE A 11 -5.22 -12.15 -5.93
CA ILE A 11 -4.50 -11.15 -6.73
C ILE A 11 -5.43 -10.00 -7.11
N GLY A 12 -5.30 -8.86 -6.42
CA GLY A 12 -6.05 -7.63 -6.74
C GLY A 12 -5.79 -7.12 -8.17
N PRO A 13 -6.52 -6.10 -8.65
CA PRO A 13 -6.35 -5.60 -10.02
C PRO A 13 -4.93 -5.08 -10.29
N ALA A 14 -4.37 -5.38 -11.47
CA ALA A 14 -3.02 -4.94 -11.88
C ALA A 14 -2.85 -3.41 -11.96
N THR A 15 -3.97 -2.68 -11.92
CA THR A 15 -4.05 -1.21 -11.85
C THR A 15 -5.13 -0.80 -10.85
N ALA A 16 -4.83 -0.93 -9.56
CA ALA A 16 -5.79 -0.62 -8.50
C ALA A 16 -6.09 0.88 -8.36
N LEU A 17 -5.08 1.75 -8.57
CA LEU A 17 -5.23 3.19 -8.45
C LEU A 17 -5.40 3.86 -9.81
N ASN A 18 -6.44 4.69 -9.94
CA ASN A 18 -6.62 5.54 -11.11
C ASN A 18 -5.58 6.70 -11.13
N PRO A 19 -5.42 7.43 -12.24
CA PRO A 19 -4.41 8.50 -12.34
C PRO A 19 -4.53 9.60 -11.27
N GLN A 20 -5.73 9.99 -10.89
CA GLN A 20 -5.98 11.02 -9.88
C GLN A 20 -5.62 10.50 -8.49
N GLU A 21 -5.98 9.27 -8.16
CA GLU A 21 -5.59 8.60 -6.91
C GLU A 21 -4.07 8.47 -6.77
N ARG A 22 -3.36 8.12 -7.85
CA ARG A 22 -1.89 8.10 -7.83
C ARG A 22 -1.30 9.49 -7.61
N ASN A 23 -1.92 10.55 -8.12
CA ASN A 23 -1.47 11.93 -7.86
C ASN A 23 -1.63 12.28 -6.39
N THR A 24 -2.81 12.03 -5.82
CA THR A 24 -3.08 12.27 -4.41
C THR A 24 -2.08 11.53 -3.52
N LEU A 25 -1.81 10.25 -3.83
CA LEU A 25 -0.80 9.44 -3.13
C LEU A 25 0.59 10.09 -3.21
N ILE A 26 1.07 10.43 -4.41
CA ILE A 26 2.40 11.02 -4.63
C ILE A 26 2.54 12.35 -3.87
N GLU A 27 1.52 13.20 -3.91
CA GLU A 27 1.51 14.50 -3.22
C GLU A 27 1.50 14.35 -1.69
N LEU A 28 0.76 13.36 -1.17
CA LEU A 28 0.69 13.04 0.25
C LEU A 28 2.01 12.46 0.78
N ALA A 29 2.70 11.65 -0.04
CA ALA A 29 3.95 10.99 0.32
C ALA A 29 5.12 11.97 0.57
N LYS A 30 5.07 13.17 -0.05
CA LYS A 30 6.11 14.22 0.01
C LYS A 30 7.49 13.69 -0.43
N ILE A 31 7.53 13.01 -1.57
CA ILE A 31 8.74 12.40 -2.14
C ILE A 31 9.73 13.49 -2.58
N THR A 32 10.98 13.35 -2.15
CA THR A 32 12.08 14.31 -2.40
C THR A 32 13.20 13.67 -3.21
N LYS A 33 14.22 14.45 -3.57
CA LYS A 33 15.41 13.94 -4.28
C LYS A 33 16.27 12.95 -3.50
N ASN A 34 16.07 12.86 -2.18
CA ASN A 34 16.78 11.94 -1.32
C ASN A 34 16.03 10.62 -1.13
N ASP A 35 14.84 10.49 -1.74
CA ASP A 35 13.98 9.35 -1.52
C ASP A 35 14.19 8.23 -2.53
N THR A 36 14.20 7.02 -1.98
CA THR A 36 14.02 5.78 -2.70
C THR A 36 12.58 5.31 -2.45
N PHE A 37 11.78 5.33 -3.51
CA PHE A 37 10.38 4.92 -3.45
C PHE A 37 10.24 3.43 -3.83
N TYR A 38 9.44 2.68 -3.08
CA TYR A 38 9.07 1.30 -3.39
C TYR A 38 7.55 1.16 -3.56
N ASP A 39 7.15 0.41 -4.58
CA ASP A 39 5.77 0.00 -4.85
C ASP A 39 5.68 -1.53 -4.68
N PHE A 40 5.05 -1.96 -3.58
CA PHE A 40 4.83 -3.38 -3.31
C PHE A 40 3.58 -3.86 -4.05
N GLY A 41 3.73 -4.87 -4.90
CA GLY A 41 2.67 -5.31 -5.82
C GLY A 41 2.43 -4.31 -6.95
N SER A 42 3.50 -3.89 -7.61
CA SER A 42 3.48 -2.77 -8.55
C SER A 42 2.62 -2.99 -9.81
N GLY A 43 2.15 -4.21 -10.06
CA GLY A 43 1.29 -4.56 -11.20
C GLY A 43 1.94 -4.18 -12.52
N HIS A 44 1.28 -3.29 -13.28
CA HIS A 44 1.82 -2.78 -14.54
C HIS A 44 2.83 -1.61 -14.38
N GLY A 45 3.24 -1.28 -13.16
CA GLY A 45 4.29 -0.30 -12.86
C GLY A 45 3.86 1.18 -12.93
N TYR A 46 2.57 1.46 -13.13
CA TYR A 46 2.13 2.84 -13.40
C TYR A 46 2.40 3.83 -12.27
N LEU A 47 2.37 3.38 -11.01
CA LEU A 47 2.72 4.26 -9.89
C LEU A 47 4.22 4.58 -9.86
N VAL A 48 5.09 3.58 -10.08
CA VAL A 48 6.54 3.77 -10.27
C VAL A 48 6.81 4.80 -11.37
N PHE A 49 6.12 4.67 -12.51
CA PHE A 49 6.27 5.60 -13.65
C PHE A 49 5.85 7.02 -13.29
N ASP A 50 4.74 7.18 -12.58
CA ASP A 50 4.26 8.48 -12.17
C ASP A 50 5.17 9.12 -11.12
N VAL A 51 5.76 8.34 -10.21
CA VAL A 51 6.76 8.82 -9.25
C VAL A 51 7.99 9.38 -9.97
N VAL A 52 8.57 8.66 -10.94
CA VAL A 52 9.76 9.18 -11.65
C VAL A 52 9.43 10.35 -12.58
N ARG A 53 8.20 10.44 -13.10
CA ARG A 53 7.77 11.59 -13.92
C ARG A 53 7.55 12.86 -13.09
N LYS A 54 6.87 12.73 -11.95
CA LYS A 54 6.32 13.86 -11.21
C LYS A 54 7.17 14.29 -10.04
N THR A 55 8.15 13.48 -9.66
CA THR A 55 9.01 13.75 -8.51
C THR A 55 10.48 13.72 -8.90
N ARG A 56 11.31 14.24 -7.98
CA ARG A 56 12.76 14.18 -8.10
C ARG A 56 13.36 12.97 -7.39
N ALA A 57 12.56 11.96 -7.00
CA ALA A 57 13.03 10.75 -6.32
C ALA A 57 14.36 10.26 -6.87
N LYS A 58 15.27 9.84 -5.98
CA LYS A 58 16.56 9.27 -6.35
C LYS A 58 16.34 8.07 -7.27
N LYS A 59 15.44 7.17 -6.85
CA LYS A 59 14.96 6.03 -7.63
C LYS A 59 13.54 5.63 -7.21
N ALA A 60 12.85 4.92 -8.07
CA ALA A 60 11.56 4.28 -7.80
C ALA A 60 11.64 2.80 -8.23
N VAL A 61 11.24 1.92 -7.32
CA VAL A 61 11.37 0.47 -7.46
C VAL A 61 9.97 -0.15 -7.43
N GLY A 62 9.63 -0.96 -8.44
CA GLY A 62 8.42 -1.77 -8.45
C GLY A 62 8.75 -3.24 -8.21
N ILE A 63 8.10 -3.86 -7.24
CA ILE A 63 8.20 -5.30 -6.98
C ILE A 63 6.84 -5.92 -7.30
N GLU A 64 6.81 -6.81 -8.28
CA GLU A 64 5.60 -7.53 -8.68
C GLU A 64 5.92 -9.03 -8.74
N MET A 65 5.03 -9.85 -8.23
CA MET A 65 5.28 -11.28 -8.10
C MET A 65 4.69 -12.07 -9.27
N ASP A 66 3.63 -11.54 -9.89
CA ASP A 66 3.06 -12.10 -11.11
C ASP A 66 3.92 -11.77 -12.32
N PHE A 67 4.45 -12.82 -12.95
CA PHE A 67 5.38 -12.69 -14.08
C PHE A 67 4.75 -11.97 -15.29
N ALA A 68 3.45 -12.15 -15.55
CA ALA A 68 2.79 -11.53 -16.70
C ALA A 68 2.63 -10.02 -16.48
N ARG A 69 2.22 -9.60 -15.28
CA ARG A 69 2.12 -8.18 -14.86
C ARG A 69 3.49 -7.52 -14.85
N PHE A 70 4.49 -8.18 -14.27
CA PHE A 70 5.88 -7.74 -14.30
C PHE A 70 6.37 -7.56 -15.75
N SER A 71 6.21 -8.57 -16.60
CA SER A 71 6.63 -8.50 -18.01
C SER A 71 5.94 -7.36 -18.75
N ARG A 72 4.65 -7.14 -18.48
CA ARG A 72 3.92 -5.98 -19.02
C ARG A 72 4.50 -4.66 -18.52
N SER A 73 4.83 -4.56 -17.22
CA SER A 73 5.42 -3.35 -16.65
C SER A 73 6.75 -2.98 -17.32
N VAL A 74 7.62 -3.95 -17.60
CA VAL A 74 8.90 -3.72 -18.29
C VAL A 74 8.68 -3.18 -19.71
N ASN A 75 7.74 -3.76 -20.45
CA ASN A 75 7.39 -3.30 -21.80
C ASN A 75 6.79 -1.88 -21.77
N GLU A 76 5.92 -1.59 -20.82
CA GLU A 76 5.32 -0.26 -20.67
C GLU A 76 6.35 0.80 -20.23
N ALA A 77 7.31 0.43 -19.37
CA ALA A 77 8.40 1.31 -18.96
C ALA A 77 9.22 1.75 -20.18
N ARG A 78 9.67 0.79 -21.00
CA ARG A 78 10.46 1.06 -22.22
C ARG A 78 9.72 1.96 -23.20
N ARG A 79 8.40 1.81 -23.30
CA ARG A 79 7.56 2.57 -24.24
C ARG A 79 7.23 3.99 -23.74
N LYS A 80 7.04 4.16 -22.44
CA LYS A 80 6.44 5.38 -21.88
C LYS A 80 7.41 6.26 -21.09
N LEU A 81 8.61 5.78 -20.76
CA LEU A 81 9.59 6.54 -19.99
C LEU A 81 10.73 7.04 -20.88
N THR A 82 11.22 8.24 -20.58
CA THR A 82 12.44 8.75 -21.19
C THR A 82 13.66 8.03 -20.63
N ARG A 83 14.83 8.12 -21.30
CA ARG A 83 16.08 7.51 -20.80
C ARG A 83 16.39 7.92 -19.35
N LYS A 84 16.34 9.21 -19.05
CA LYS A 84 16.57 9.76 -17.69
C LYS A 84 15.55 9.27 -16.65
N GLN A 85 14.34 8.92 -17.07
CA GLN A 85 13.33 8.34 -16.16
C GLN A 85 13.59 6.84 -15.95
N LEU A 86 13.97 6.11 -17.01
CA LEU A 86 14.37 4.71 -16.93
C LEU A 86 15.60 4.52 -16.03
N ASP A 87 16.57 5.43 -16.07
CA ASP A 87 17.78 5.35 -15.23
C ASP A 87 17.48 5.47 -13.72
N ARG A 88 16.26 5.90 -13.35
CA ARG A 88 15.76 5.96 -11.96
C ARG A 88 14.65 4.95 -11.68
N THR A 89 14.37 4.04 -12.61
CA THR A 89 13.30 3.05 -12.51
C THR A 89 13.89 1.65 -12.43
N GLU A 90 13.56 0.93 -11.38
CA GLU A 90 13.92 -0.48 -11.21
C GLU A 90 12.64 -1.31 -11.08
N LEU A 91 12.56 -2.44 -11.77
CA LEU A 91 11.40 -3.33 -11.75
C LEU A 91 11.89 -4.75 -11.50
N TYR A 92 11.27 -5.45 -10.56
CA TYR A 92 11.66 -6.80 -10.17
C TYR A 92 10.47 -7.75 -10.13
N CYS A 93 10.70 -8.98 -10.62
CA CYS A 93 9.77 -10.10 -10.49
C CYS A 93 10.11 -10.86 -9.19
N ALA A 94 9.47 -10.53 -8.07
CA ALA A 94 9.81 -11.10 -6.76
C ALA A 94 8.66 -10.98 -5.76
N ASP A 95 8.75 -11.75 -4.67
CA ASP A 95 8.01 -11.47 -3.45
C ASP A 95 8.74 -10.39 -2.65
N TYR A 96 8.05 -9.29 -2.34
CA TYR A 96 8.60 -8.16 -1.60
C TYR A 96 9.01 -8.52 -0.16
N PHE A 97 8.46 -9.58 0.44
CA PHE A 97 8.93 -10.07 1.74
C PHE A 97 10.31 -10.74 1.67
N SER A 98 10.70 -11.22 0.49
CA SER A 98 12.00 -11.88 0.24
C SER A 98 13.03 -10.95 -0.41
N TYR A 99 12.65 -9.72 -0.73
CA TYR A 99 13.49 -8.75 -1.44
C TYR A 99 14.19 -7.80 -0.45
N ASP A 100 15.43 -7.42 -0.74
CA ASP A 100 16.14 -6.42 0.08
C ASP A 100 15.57 -5.01 -0.18
N VAL A 101 14.79 -4.53 0.79
CA VAL A 101 14.21 -3.17 0.80
C VAL A 101 14.91 -2.25 1.78
N SER A 102 16.14 -2.60 2.20
CA SER A 102 16.85 -1.87 3.25
C SER A 102 17.09 -0.40 2.91
N ASP A 103 17.17 -0.01 1.64
CA ASP A 103 17.35 1.38 1.23
C ASP A 103 16.04 2.14 0.97
N ALA A 104 14.88 1.52 1.22
CA ALA A 104 13.58 2.17 1.09
C ALA A 104 13.43 3.34 2.08
N THR A 105 12.91 4.47 1.59
CA THR A 105 12.56 5.63 2.43
C THR A 105 11.09 6.00 2.32
N VAL A 106 10.43 5.57 1.24
CA VAL A 106 8.99 5.66 1.03
C VAL A 106 8.51 4.35 0.43
N ILE A 107 7.48 3.76 0.99
CA ILE A 107 6.84 2.54 0.50
C ILE A 107 5.38 2.85 0.26
N TYR A 108 4.85 2.49 -0.91
CA TYR A 108 3.42 2.29 -1.10
C TYR A 108 3.09 0.81 -0.96
N GLU A 109 2.02 0.53 -0.25
CA GLU A 109 1.53 -0.83 -0.05
C GLU A 109 0.00 -0.80 0.06
N GLY A 110 -0.66 -1.46 -0.89
CA GLY A 110 -2.11 -1.39 -1.11
C GLY A 110 -2.87 -2.71 -0.94
N HIS A 111 -2.23 -3.76 -0.43
CA HIS A 111 -2.87 -5.07 -0.28
C HIS A 111 -3.65 -5.19 1.04
N GLU A 112 -4.70 -6.01 0.97
CA GLU A 112 -5.25 -6.65 2.16
C GLU A 112 -4.17 -7.50 2.82
N ARG A 113 -4.12 -7.48 4.16
CA ARG A 113 -3.14 -8.25 4.92
C ARG A 113 -3.83 -9.21 5.88
N THR A 114 -3.18 -10.33 6.11
CA THR A 114 -3.39 -11.16 7.27
C THR A 114 -2.64 -10.62 8.48
N ALA A 115 -2.98 -11.08 9.69
CA ALA A 115 -2.24 -10.71 10.89
C ALA A 115 -0.76 -11.11 10.82
N HIS A 116 -0.45 -12.23 10.17
CA HIS A 116 0.91 -12.68 9.92
C HIS A 116 1.69 -11.69 9.03
N GLU A 117 1.11 -11.30 7.90
CA GLU A 117 1.74 -10.35 6.97
C GLU A 117 1.93 -8.96 7.61
N VAL A 118 1.06 -8.54 8.53
CA VAL A 118 1.29 -7.31 9.32
C VAL A 118 2.55 -7.45 10.17
N ALA A 119 2.71 -8.56 10.91
CA ALA A 119 3.90 -8.77 11.73
C ALA A 119 5.19 -8.90 10.91
N GLU A 120 5.11 -9.55 9.75
CA GLU A 120 6.24 -9.68 8.82
C GLU A 120 6.62 -8.32 8.22
N PHE A 121 5.63 -7.51 7.84
CA PHE A 121 5.84 -6.15 7.35
C PHE A 121 6.43 -5.23 8.42
N GLU A 122 6.01 -5.38 9.68
CA GLU A 122 6.62 -4.68 10.81
C GLU A 122 8.09 -5.04 10.96
N ARG A 123 8.45 -6.33 10.92
CA ARG A 123 9.85 -6.79 11.01
C ARG A 123 10.69 -6.30 9.84
N LEU A 124 10.15 -6.36 8.61
CA LEU A 124 10.84 -5.90 7.41
C LEU A 124 11.28 -4.43 7.52
N LEU A 125 10.50 -3.62 8.24
CA LEU A 125 10.74 -2.18 8.39
C LEU A 125 11.32 -1.78 9.76
N ASP A 126 11.56 -2.74 10.65
CA ASP A 126 12.17 -2.53 11.97
C ASP A 126 13.70 -2.54 11.89
N ASN A 127 14.25 -1.62 11.10
CA ASN A 127 15.69 -1.53 10.82
C ASN A 127 16.32 -0.21 11.31
N GLY A 128 15.62 0.50 12.22
CA GLY A 128 16.05 1.79 12.75
C GLY A 128 15.96 2.98 11.78
N LYS A 129 15.61 2.75 10.50
CA LYS A 129 15.45 3.82 9.51
C LYS A 129 14.06 4.45 9.63
N LYS A 130 13.96 5.70 9.18
CA LYS A 130 12.70 6.45 9.10
C LYS A 130 12.11 6.29 7.70
N VAL A 131 11.23 5.31 7.55
CA VAL A 131 10.47 5.01 6.35
C VAL A 131 9.08 5.62 6.48
N ARG A 132 8.57 6.15 5.37
CA ARG A 132 7.17 6.55 5.24
C ARG A 132 6.42 5.45 4.51
N VAL A 133 5.36 4.94 5.11
CA VAL A 133 4.51 3.92 4.49
C VAL A 133 3.19 4.55 4.10
N VAL A 134 2.85 4.49 2.82
CA VAL A 134 1.62 5.01 2.24
C VAL A 134 0.67 3.86 2.01
N THR A 135 -0.53 3.93 2.56
CA THR A 135 -1.61 2.96 2.31
C THR A 135 -2.86 3.65 1.79
N VAL A 136 -3.74 2.86 1.20
CA VAL A 136 -5.03 3.28 0.66
C VAL A 136 -6.18 2.63 1.43
N ASP A 137 -7.31 3.33 1.50
CA ASP A 137 -8.59 2.98 2.14
C ASP A 137 -8.57 2.86 3.66
N LEU A 138 -7.57 2.21 4.22
CA LEU A 138 -7.35 2.07 5.65
C LEU A 138 -5.87 2.34 6.01
N PRO A 139 -5.59 2.96 7.16
CA PRO A 139 -4.23 2.99 7.70
C PRO A 139 -3.82 1.59 8.14
N LEU A 140 -2.53 1.38 8.41
CA LEU A 140 -2.08 0.16 9.08
C LEU A 140 -2.84 0.00 10.42
N VAL A 141 -3.40 -1.19 10.63
CA VAL A 141 -4.16 -1.52 11.84
C VAL A 141 -3.25 -1.38 13.05
N GLY A 142 -3.72 -0.70 14.10
CA GLY A 142 -2.92 -0.48 15.31
C GLY A 142 -1.99 0.73 15.26
N TYR A 143 -1.96 1.50 14.18
CA TYR A 143 -1.05 2.64 14.03
C TYR A 143 -1.76 3.95 13.71
N ARG A 144 -1.30 5.04 14.34
CA ARG A 144 -1.74 6.40 14.06
C ARG A 144 -1.06 6.92 12.77
N PRO A 145 -1.83 7.34 11.75
CA PRO A 145 -1.25 7.99 10.58
C PRO A 145 -0.69 9.38 10.95
N VAL A 146 0.41 9.76 10.31
CA VAL A 146 1.03 11.09 10.43
C VAL A 146 0.50 12.09 9.40
N ARG A 147 -0.08 11.60 8.30
CA ARG A 147 -0.77 12.41 7.28
C ARG A 147 -1.93 11.63 6.69
N ILE A 148 -2.96 12.35 6.28
CA ILE A 148 -4.16 11.80 5.65
C ILE A 148 -4.52 12.69 4.45
N ALA A 149 -4.94 12.11 3.34
CA ALA A 149 -5.62 12.80 2.25
C ALA A 149 -6.81 12.00 1.77
N ASN A 150 -7.76 12.66 1.10
CA ASN A 150 -8.94 12.04 0.53
C ASN A 150 -9.04 12.42 -0.95
N HIS A 151 -9.49 11.48 -1.78
CA HIS A 151 -9.91 11.73 -3.16
C HIS A 151 -11.20 10.93 -3.41
N GLU A 152 -12.30 11.64 -3.61
CA GLU A 152 -13.65 11.05 -3.66
C GLU A 152 -13.93 10.14 -2.46
N SER A 153 -14.20 8.84 -2.68
CA SER A 153 -14.41 7.85 -1.61
C SER A 153 -13.13 7.18 -1.12
N THR A 154 -12.00 7.43 -1.77
CA THR A 154 -10.71 6.80 -1.46
C THR A 154 -9.94 7.65 -0.45
N ARG A 155 -9.43 7.01 0.59
CA ARG A 155 -8.63 7.65 1.65
C ARG A 155 -7.18 7.18 1.54
N PHE A 156 -6.24 8.07 1.83
CA PHE A 156 -4.82 7.78 1.77
C PHE A 156 -4.17 8.14 3.10
N PHE A 157 -3.27 7.30 3.57
CA PHE A 157 -2.65 7.43 4.88
C PHE A 157 -1.15 7.35 4.74
N VAL A 158 -0.42 8.14 5.53
CA VAL A 158 1.02 7.98 5.72
C VAL A 158 1.25 7.56 7.15
N MET A 159 1.87 6.40 7.35
CA MET A 159 2.48 5.97 8.59
C MET A 159 4.00 6.22 8.54
N ARG A 160 4.66 6.16 9.70
CA ARG A 160 6.10 6.41 9.78
C ARG A 160 6.77 5.44 10.75
N THR A 161 7.95 4.95 10.39
CA THR A 161 8.78 4.12 11.28
C THR A 161 9.71 4.99 12.17
N PRO A 162 10.16 4.47 13.32
CA PRO A 162 9.79 3.19 13.92
C PRO A 162 8.32 3.18 14.36
N PHE A 163 7.59 2.12 13.99
CA PHE A 163 6.15 2.04 14.18
C PHE A 163 5.73 2.09 15.65
N SER A 164 6.60 1.63 16.56
CA SER A 164 6.43 1.68 18.02
C SER A 164 6.04 3.08 18.53
N ARG A 165 6.51 4.16 17.89
CA ARG A 165 6.18 5.55 18.28
C ARG A 165 4.76 5.98 17.96
N TYR A 166 4.05 5.22 17.12
CA TYR A 166 2.72 5.56 16.60
C TYR A 166 1.69 4.48 16.94
N ARG A 167 2.03 3.52 17.81
CA ARG A 167 1.14 2.43 18.18
C ARG A 167 -0.06 2.97 18.96
N VAL A 168 -1.24 2.45 18.64
CA VAL A 168 -2.51 2.77 19.28
C VAL A 168 -2.97 1.52 20.03
N GLY A 169 -3.24 1.64 21.33
CA GLY A 169 -3.65 0.51 22.17
C GLY A 169 -5.16 0.24 22.18
N ASN A 170 -5.97 1.12 21.59
CA ASN A 170 -7.43 1.01 21.60
C ASN A 170 -8.00 1.00 20.16
N PRO A 171 -8.85 0.03 19.81
CA PRO A 171 -9.37 -0.11 18.44
C PRO A 171 -10.33 1.01 18.04
N ASP A 172 -11.09 1.62 18.97
CA ASP A 172 -11.98 2.75 18.67
C ASP A 172 -11.18 4.04 18.43
N THR A 173 -10.06 4.23 19.15
CA THR A 173 -9.14 5.32 18.85
C THR A 173 -8.55 5.17 17.45
N TRP A 174 -8.16 3.95 17.05
CA TRP A 174 -7.70 3.69 15.69
C TRP A 174 -8.81 3.89 14.65
N ALA A 175 -10.05 3.47 14.94
CA ALA A 175 -11.21 3.72 14.10
C ALA A 175 -11.44 5.21 13.84
N SER A 176 -11.26 6.03 14.87
CA SER A 176 -11.37 7.49 14.75
C SER A 176 -10.35 8.06 13.75
N TYR A 177 -9.11 7.55 13.75
CA TYR A 177 -8.11 7.93 12.75
C TYR A 177 -8.43 7.42 11.35
N ALA A 178 -8.83 6.15 11.22
CA ALA A 178 -9.15 5.53 9.94
C ALA A 178 -10.29 6.29 9.23
N LEU A 179 -11.34 6.63 9.97
CA LEU A 179 -12.52 7.31 9.44
C LEU A 179 -12.42 8.84 9.47
N GLY A 180 -11.44 9.40 10.19
CA GLY A 180 -11.33 10.84 10.41
C GLY A 180 -12.55 11.42 11.12
N LYS A 181 -13.14 10.63 12.03
CA LYS A 181 -14.36 10.95 12.76
C LYS A 181 -14.11 10.67 14.24
N GLU A 182 -14.13 11.72 15.05
CA GLU A 182 -13.96 11.60 16.50
C GLU A 182 -15.04 10.70 17.11
N GLY A 183 -14.65 9.83 18.05
CA GLY A 183 -15.56 8.91 18.73
C GLY A 183 -16.05 7.75 17.87
N ALA A 184 -15.52 7.56 16.65
CA ALA A 184 -15.87 6.42 15.82
C ALA A 184 -15.53 5.09 16.50
N LYS A 185 -16.36 4.09 16.25
CA LYS A 185 -16.22 2.74 16.80
C LYS A 185 -15.58 1.81 15.80
N ILE A 186 -14.91 0.77 16.28
CA ILE A 186 -14.30 -0.24 15.41
C ILE A 186 -15.30 -0.90 14.46
N ARG A 187 -16.57 -1.06 14.90
CA ARG A 187 -17.65 -1.55 14.03
C ARG A 187 -17.92 -0.63 12.83
N ASP A 188 -17.78 0.68 13.01
CA ASP A 188 -18.02 1.67 11.97
C ASP A 188 -16.97 1.54 10.85
N VAL A 189 -15.75 1.08 11.17
CA VAL A 189 -14.70 0.77 10.18
C VAL A 189 -15.10 -0.43 9.33
N PHE A 190 -15.66 -1.48 9.95
CA PHE A 190 -16.11 -2.66 9.22
C PHE A 190 -17.26 -2.34 8.28
N GLU A 191 -18.21 -1.51 8.73
CA GLU A 191 -19.33 -1.03 7.91
C GLU A 191 -18.85 -0.14 6.76
N TYR A 192 -17.94 0.81 7.04
CA TYR A 192 -17.29 1.63 6.03
C TYR A 192 -16.59 0.79 4.96
N TYR A 193 -15.81 -0.21 5.39
CA TYR A 193 -15.03 -1.03 4.47
C TYR A 193 -15.92 -1.94 3.60
N ASP A 194 -16.98 -2.54 4.16
CA ASP A 194 -17.97 -3.28 3.35
C ASP A 194 -18.64 -2.37 2.31
N ALA A 195 -19.08 -1.18 2.73
CA ALA A 195 -19.74 -0.22 1.84
C ALA A 195 -18.80 0.27 0.72
N LEU A 196 -17.53 0.51 1.03
CA LEU A 196 -16.51 0.90 0.06
C LEU A 196 -16.31 -0.19 -1.00
N LEU A 197 -16.12 -1.44 -0.58
CA LEU A 197 -15.95 -2.56 -1.50
C LEU A 197 -17.21 -2.80 -2.34
N ASN A 198 -18.41 -2.57 -1.78
CA ASN A 198 -19.66 -2.66 -2.53
C ASN A 198 -19.72 -1.61 -3.64
N LYS A 199 -19.32 -0.36 -3.35
CA LYS A 199 -19.23 0.72 -4.35
C LYS A 199 -18.24 0.39 -5.48
N ARG A 200 -17.20 -0.39 -5.16
CA ARG A 200 -16.19 -0.85 -6.13
C ARG A 200 -16.58 -2.12 -6.90
N GLY A 201 -17.80 -2.62 -6.71
CA GLY A 201 -18.34 -3.75 -7.48
C GLY A 201 -17.93 -5.13 -6.97
N PHE A 202 -17.31 -5.24 -5.79
CA PHE A 202 -17.00 -6.53 -5.19
C PHE A 202 -18.28 -7.29 -4.83
N THR A 203 -18.30 -8.59 -5.10
CA THR A 203 -19.42 -9.48 -4.75
C THR A 203 -19.61 -9.56 -3.24
N ARG A 204 -20.83 -9.87 -2.79
CA ARG A 204 -21.13 -10.03 -1.36
C ARG A 204 -20.16 -10.99 -0.65
N ARG A 205 -19.78 -12.09 -1.32
CA ARG A 205 -18.86 -13.10 -0.77
C ARG A 205 -17.45 -12.53 -0.57
N GLU A 206 -16.91 -11.81 -1.55
CA GLU A 206 -15.59 -11.19 -1.46
C GLU A 206 -15.54 -10.16 -0.33
N ARG A 207 -16.56 -9.30 -0.22
CA ARG A 207 -16.62 -8.30 0.86
C ARG A 207 -16.70 -8.92 2.24
N GLN A 208 -17.54 -9.95 2.41
CA GLN A 208 -17.62 -10.70 3.66
C GLN A 208 -16.28 -11.34 4.04
N ASN A 209 -15.52 -11.82 3.04
CA ASN A 209 -14.17 -12.35 3.28
C ASN A 209 -13.19 -11.24 3.69
N ALA A 210 -13.16 -10.11 2.98
CA ALA A 210 -12.31 -8.97 3.27
C ALA A 210 -12.57 -8.41 4.68
N VAL A 211 -13.83 -8.20 5.05
CA VAL A 211 -14.23 -7.75 6.40
C VAL A 211 -13.84 -8.80 7.46
N ARG A 212 -13.95 -10.10 7.17
CA ARG A 212 -13.51 -11.16 8.10
C ARG A 212 -11.99 -11.12 8.32
N LYS A 213 -11.21 -10.93 7.24
CA LYS A 213 -9.75 -10.76 7.31
C LYS A 213 -9.41 -9.53 8.16
N LEU A 214 -10.02 -8.37 7.88
CA LEU A 214 -9.82 -7.14 8.66
C LEU A 214 -10.16 -7.34 10.15
N LYS A 215 -11.28 -7.99 10.47
CA LYS A 215 -11.65 -8.36 11.85
C LYS A 215 -10.62 -9.27 12.54
N SER A 216 -9.95 -10.14 11.78
CA SER A 216 -8.87 -10.98 12.30
C SER A 216 -7.63 -10.15 12.61
N VAL A 217 -7.23 -9.25 11.70
CA VAL A 217 -6.07 -8.36 11.91
C VAL A 217 -6.28 -7.49 13.13
N VAL A 218 -7.45 -6.84 13.25
CA VAL A 218 -7.81 -6.02 14.41
C VAL A 218 -7.69 -6.80 15.72
N ARG A 219 -8.20 -8.05 15.77
CA ARG A 219 -8.09 -8.92 16.95
C ARG A 219 -6.66 -9.32 17.31
N SER A 220 -5.72 -9.29 16.36
CA SER A 220 -4.32 -9.61 16.61
C SER A 220 -3.49 -8.38 17.00
N CYS A 221 -3.91 -7.19 16.59
CA CYS A 221 -3.20 -5.93 16.84
C CYS A 221 -3.57 -5.26 18.17
N PHE A 222 -4.78 -5.50 18.69
CA PHE A 222 -5.33 -4.92 19.92
C PHE A 222 -5.72 -6.03 20.90
#